data_AF-A0A2P8D9Y7-F1
#
_entry.id   AF-A0A2P8D9Y7-F1
#
_cell.length_a   1.000
_cell.length_b   1.000
_cell.length_c   1.000
_cell.angle_alpha   90.00
_cell.angle_beta   90.00
_cell.angle_gamma   90.00
#
_symmetry.space_group_name_H-M   'P 1'
#
loop_
_entity.id
_entity.type
_entity.pdbx_description
1 polymer ?
#
loop_
_entity_poly.entity_id
_entity_poly.type
_entity_poly.pdbx_seq_one_letter_code
_entity_poly.pdbx_strand_id
1 'polypeptide(L)'
;MKKIILSCAALAFAAVTMVSCGENKDAAKETAATETEKPAETPAATAPEAPAANAPAAETPSFSNEDVNKGLAEYKTLIADYVAALKNKDQAKVSELAAKAQKVNANMPEWMKKLKPEETQKFTEYFQQLGKEWAEAAKAAM
;
A
#
# COMPACT_ATOMS: atom_id res chain seq x y z
N MET A 1 -35.09 22.61 -1.36
CA MET A 1 -36.11 22.06 -2.29
C MET A 1 -35.48 21.60 -3.61
N LYS A 2 -35.32 20.28 -3.80
CA LYS A 2 -35.38 19.48 -5.05
C LYS A 2 -34.82 18.08 -4.69
N LYS A 3 -35.68 17.14 -4.27
CA LYS A 3 -36.15 15.95 -5.04
C LYS A 3 -35.02 14.92 -5.23
N ILE A 4 -34.92 13.89 -4.37
CA ILE A 4 -35.65 12.60 -4.43
C ILE A 4 -35.55 11.96 -5.82
N ILE A 5 -34.45 11.27 -6.13
CA ILE A 5 -34.41 10.16 -7.12
C ILE A 5 -33.17 9.28 -6.83
N LEU A 6 -33.30 8.27 -5.97
CA LEU A 6 -32.42 7.10 -6.04
C LEU A 6 -33.12 5.85 -5.49
N SER A 7 -34.36 5.66 -5.94
CA SER A 7 -34.96 4.34 -6.03
C SER A 7 -34.49 3.72 -7.34
N CYS A 8 -33.50 2.82 -7.29
CA CYS A 8 -33.36 1.77 -8.30
C CYS A 8 -32.55 0.59 -7.77
N ALA A 9 -33.15 -0.58 -7.95
CA ALA A 9 -32.55 -1.91 -7.99
C ALA A 9 -32.07 -2.52 -6.66
N ALA A 10 -33.05 -3.00 -5.90
CA ALA A 10 -32.97 -4.39 -5.44
C ALA A 10 -32.97 -5.35 -6.65
N LEU A 11 -32.42 -6.56 -6.46
CA LEU A 11 -32.22 -7.66 -7.43
C LEU A 11 -30.85 -7.55 -8.14
N ALA A 12 -29.92 -8.51 -8.08
CA ALA A 12 -30.02 -9.93 -7.73
C ALA A 12 -28.70 -10.40 -7.08
N PHE A 13 -28.81 -10.89 -5.85
CA PHE A 13 -27.87 -11.84 -5.28
C PHE A 13 -28.19 -13.19 -5.96
N ALA A 14 -27.43 -13.57 -6.97
CA ALA A 14 -27.53 -14.87 -7.61
C ALA A 14 -26.20 -15.60 -7.44
N ALA A 15 -26.27 -16.65 -6.64
CA ALA A 15 -25.22 -17.61 -6.37
C ALA A 15 -24.77 -18.35 -7.63
N VAL A 16 -23.46 -18.60 -7.73
CA VAL A 16 -22.86 -19.79 -8.36
C VAL A 16 -21.66 -20.13 -7.46
N THR A 17 -21.85 -20.89 -6.39
CA THR A 17 -21.67 -22.35 -6.30
C THR A 17 -20.34 -22.85 -6.88
N MET A 18 -19.50 -23.29 -5.94
CA MET A 18 -18.37 -24.22 -6.01
C MET A 18 -18.26 -25.03 -7.31
N VAL A 19 -17.08 -24.98 -7.93
CA VAL A 19 -16.63 -26.02 -8.85
C VAL A 19 -15.22 -26.47 -8.45
N SER A 20 -15.20 -27.71 -7.96
CA SER A 20 -14.14 -28.70 -8.02
C SER A 20 -12.86 -28.48 -7.21
N CYS A 21 -12.88 -29.05 -6.01
CA CYS A 21 -11.75 -29.80 -5.46
C CYS A 21 -11.30 -30.81 -6.54
N GLY A 22 -10.08 -30.63 -7.04
CA GLY A 22 -9.37 -31.65 -7.80
C GLY A 22 -8.30 -32.24 -6.89
N GLU A 23 -8.64 -33.32 -6.19
CA GLU A 23 -7.65 -34.28 -5.71
C GLU A 23 -6.78 -34.74 -6.89
N ASN A 24 -5.46 -34.84 -6.70
CA ASN A 24 -4.67 -36.04 -7.00
C ASN A 24 -3.22 -35.92 -6.49
N LYS A 25 -2.95 -36.75 -5.47
CA LYS A 25 -1.78 -37.63 -5.30
C LYS A 25 -0.36 -37.06 -5.10
N ASP A 26 0.11 -37.34 -3.89
CA ASP A 26 1.34 -38.07 -3.53
C ASP A 26 2.68 -37.66 -4.17
N ALA A 27 3.57 -37.15 -3.31
CA ALA A 27 4.93 -37.68 -3.22
C ALA A 27 5.51 -37.41 -1.82
N ALA A 28 5.70 -38.49 -1.07
CA ALA A 28 6.53 -38.54 0.12
C ALA A 28 8.01 -38.22 -0.18
N LYS A 29 8.73 -37.66 0.80
CA LYS A 29 9.99 -38.22 1.38
C LYS A 29 10.84 -37.16 2.09
N GLU A 30 10.89 -37.28 3.41
CA GLU A 30 12.05 -37.34 4.33
C GLU A 30 13.37 -36.56 4.09
N THR A 31 13.93 -36.13 5.23
CA THR A 31 15.36 -35.83 5.57
C THR A 31 15.93 -34.52 4.99
N ALA A 32 16.68 -33.67 5.71
CA ALA A 32 17.55 -33.88 6.85
C ALA A 32 17.78 -32.57 7.65
N ALA A 33 18.03 -32.74 8.95
CA ALA A 33 18.65 -31.75 9.82
C ALA A 33 20.11 -31.51 9.42
N THR A 34 20.57 -30.27 9.53
CA THR A 34 21.99 -29.94 9.67
C THR A 34 22.10 -28.67 10.50
N GLU A 35 22.49 -28.84 11.76
CA GLU A 35 23.21 -27.82 12.55
C GLU A 35 24.50 -27.44 11.83
N THR A 36 24.92 -26.18 11.88
CA THR A 36 26.27 -25.77 12.35
C THR A 36 26.54 -24.26 12.12
N GLU A 37 27.05 -23.66 13.20
CA GLU A 37 27.91 -22.48 13.37
C GLU A 37 27.44 -21.02 13.30
N LYS A 38 27.64 -20.41 14.48
CA LYS A 38 27.86 -19.01 14.84
C LYS A 38 29.35 -18.65 14.61
N PRO A 39 29.68 -17.40 14.25
CA PRO A 39 30.46 -16.50 15.13
C PRO A 39 29.80 -15.11 15.18
N ALA A 40 29.38 -14.58 16.33
CA ALA A 40 30.17 -13.79 17.29
C ALA A 40 30.77 -12.46 16.75
N GLU A 41 30.03 -11.38 17.01
CA GLU A 41 30.44 -10.04 17.50
C GLU A 41 31.28 -9.07 16.63
N THR A 42 30.70 -7.90 16.34
CA THR A 42 31.21 -6.57 16.75
C THR A 42 30.06 -5.54 16.67
N PRO A 43 29.88 -4.65 17.66
CA PRO A 43 28.71 -3.78 17.79
C PRO A 43 28.92 -2.43 17.09
N ALA A 44 27.93 -2.00 16.29
CA ALA A 44 27.88 -0.64 15.77
C ALA A 44 26.51 -0.02 16.02
N ALA A 45 26.53 0.96 16.92
CA ALA A 45 25.66 2.14 17.03
C ALA A 45 24.13 1.93 16.96
N THR A 46 23.52 2.10 18.13
CA THR A 46 22.12 2.48 18.36
C THR A 46 21.70 3.63 17.43
N ALA A 47 20.94 3.32 16.38
CA ALA A 47 20.06 4.27 15.71
C ALA A 47 18.69 4.19 16.39
N PRO A 48 17.99 5.32 16.62
CA PRO A 48 16.74 5.33 17.35
C PRO A 48 15.69 4.48 16.62
N GLU A 49 15.00 3.64 17.38
CA GLU A 49 13.87 2.82 16.92
C GLU A 49 12.85 3.71 16.20
N ALA A 50 12.76 3.55 14.88
CA ALA A 50 11.62 4.01 14.11
C ALA A 50 10.39 3.19 14.57
N PRO A 51 9.21 3.82 14.77
CA PRO A 51 8.03 3.09 15.19
C PRO A 51 7.73 2.02 14.13
N ALA A 52 7.51 0.79 14.58
CA ALA A 52 7.27 -0.38 13.75
C ALA A 52 6.19 -0.13 12.70
N ALA A 53 6.61 0.13 11.46
CA ALA A 53 5.75 0.19 10.29
C ALA A 53 5.46 -1.25 9.81
N ASN A 54 4.55 -1.94 10.48
CA ASN A 54 3.98 -3.18 9.95
C ASN A 54 2.86 -2.84 8.96
N ALA A 55 3.26 -2.51 7.74
CA ALA A 55 2.56 -2.84 6.52
C ALA A 55 3.65 -3.20 5.49
N PRO A 56 3.50 -4.25 4.67
CA PRO A 56 4.43 -4.50 3.58
C PRO A 56 4.24 -3.40 2.54
N ALA A 57 4.83 -2.23 2.77
CA ALA A 57 4.80 -1.18 1.79
C ALA A 57 5.67 -1.62 0.62
N ALA A 58 5.12 -1.60 -0.58
CA ALA A 58 5.91 -1.68 -1.80
C ALA A 58 7.23 -0.90 -1.64
N GLU A 59 8.36 -1.54 -2.00
CA GLU A 59 9.64 -0.85 -2.02
C GLU A 59 9.49 0.40 -2.88
N THR A 60 9.78 1.56 -2.30
CA THR A 60 9.57 2.83 -2.99
C THR A 60 10.62 2.96 -4.09
N PRO A 61 10.23 2.96 -5.38
CA PRO A 61 11.18 3.05 -6.47
C PRO A 61 11.88 4.40 -6.42
N SER A 62 13.17 4.40 -6.73
CA SER A 62 13.95 5.63 -6.90
C SER A 62 13.96 6.04 -8.36
N PHE A 63 13.72 7.33 -8.60
CA PHE A 63 13.70 7.97 -9.90
C PHE A 63 14.88 8.91 -10.07
N SER A 64 15.18 9.25 -11.32
CA SER A 64 16.23 10.20 -11.68
C SER A 64 16.02 11.61 -11.12
N ASN A 65 14.79 11.97 -10.74
CA ASN A 65 14.45 13.29 -10.22
C ASN A 65 14.22 13.29 -8.69
N GLU A 66 14.99 14.11 -7.97
CA GLU A 66 14.89 14.23 -6.51
C GLU A 66 13.54 14.75 -6.01
N ASP A 67 12.89 15.69 -6.71
CA ASP A 67 11.58 16.22 -6.30
C ASP A 67 10.52 15.11 -6.34
N VAL A 68 10.62 14.22 -7.34
CA VAL A 68 9.73 13.07 -7.46
C VAL A 68 9.96 12.11 -6.29
N ASN A 69 11.22 11.80 -5.96
CA ASN A 69 11.55 10.93 -4.83
C ASN A 69 11.08 11.50 -3.48
N LYS A 70 11.28 12.80 -3.24
CA LYS A 70 10.80 13.48 -2.01
C LYS A 70 9.28 13.43 -1.93
N GLY A 71 8.61 13.78 -3.03
CA GLY A 71 7.16 13.74 -3.11
C GLY A 71 6.57 12.34 -2.86
N LEU A 72 7.22 11.29 -3.36
CA LEU A 72 6.81 9.90 -3.12
C LEU A 72 6.98 9.49 -1.65
N ALA A 73 8.07 9.88 -1.02
CA ALA A 73 8.31 9.63 0.41
C ALA A 73 7.26 10.36 1.29
N GLU A 74 6.97 11.62 0.95
CA GLU A 74 5.89 12.40 1.60
C GLU A 74 4.54 11.72 1.42
N TYR A 75 4.22 11.25 0.21
CA TYR A 75 2.95 10.60 -0.09
C TYR A 75 2.78 9.28 0.69
N LYS A 76 3.83 8.47 0.76
CA LYS A 76 3.84 7.22 1.53
C LYS A 76 3.60 7.46 3.02
N THR A 77 4.27 8.47 3.58
CA THR A 77 4.10 8.87 4.99
C THR A 77 2.67 9.34 5.25
N LEU A 78 2.14 10.18 4.35
CA LEU A 78 0.78 10.69 4.43
C LEU A 78 -0.26 9.57 4.46
N ILE A 79 -0.10 8.55 3.60
CA ILE A 79 -1.00 7.39 3.58
C ILE A 79 -0.96 6.63 4.91
N ALA A 80 0.23 6.39 5.46
CA ALA A 80 0.37 5.72 6.75
C ALA A 80 -0.33 6.51 7.88
N ASP A 81 -0.12 7.83 7.93
CA ASP A 81 -0.78 8.71 8.90
C ASP A 81 -2.31 8.72 8.72
N TYR A 82 -2.79 8.66 7.47
CA TYR A 82 -4.21 8.65 7.16
C TYR A 82 -4.87 7.36 7.67
N VAL A 83 -4.23 6.21 7.42
CA VAL A 83 -4.68 4.90 7.93
C VAL A 83 -4.65 4.87 9.46
N ALA A 84 -3.62 5.43 10.08
CA ALA A 84 -3.55 5.55 11.55
C ALA A 84 -4.68 6.42 12.10
N ALA A 85 -4.99 7.54 11.44
CA ALA A 85 -6.10 8.42 11.82
C ALA A 85 -7.46 7.72 11.68
N LEU A 86 -7.66 6.90 10.64
CA LEU A 86 -8.85 6.07 10.49
C LEU A 86 -9.00 5.08 11.65
N LYS A 87 -7.93 4.33 11.99
CA LYS A 87 -7.91 3.38 13.13
C LYS A 87 -8.24 4.07 14.46
N ASN A 88 -7.74 5.29 14.65
CA ASN A 88 -7.97 6.09 15.85
C ASN A 88 -9.32 6.85 15.83
N LYS A 89 -10.11 6.72 14.75
CA LYS A 89 -11.37 7.44 14.54
C LYS A 89 -11.24 8.97 14.63
N ASP A 90 -10.06 9.50 14.34
CA ASP A 90 -9.78 10.94 14.35
C ASP A 90 -10.24 11.59 13.05
N GLN A 91 -11.54 11.91 12.98
CA GLN A 91 -12.17 12.45 11.78
C GLN A 91 -11.57 13.80 11.33
N ALA A 92 -11.09 14.62 12.26
CA ALA A 92 -10.45 15.90 11.94
C ALA A 92 -9.12 15.65 11.19
N LYS A 93 -8.31 14.73 11.71
CA LYS A 93 -7.04 14.35 11.10
C LYS A 93 -7.22 13.59 9.78
N VAL A 94 -8.23 12.73 9.68
CA VAL A 94 -8.64 12.09 8.41
C VAL A 94 -8.95 13.13 7.34
N SER A 95 -9.74 14.17 7.67
CA SER A 95 -10.09 15.24 6.73
C SER A 95 -8.87 16.07 6.30
N GLU A 96 -7.99 16.42 7.25
CA GLU A 96 -6.76 17.16 6.96
C GLU A 96 -5.84 16.36 6.02
N LEU A 97 -5.61 15.08 6.34
CA LEU A 97 -4.73 14.22 5.58
C LEU A 97 -5.33 13.88 4.20
N ALA A 98 -6.65 13.71 4.08
CA ALA A 98 -7.31 13.57 2.79
C ALA A 98 -7.07 14.78 1.88
N ALA A 99 -7.17 16.00 2.42
CA ALA A 99 -6.90 17.22 1.66
C ALA A 99 -5.42 17.29 1.21
N LYS A 100 -4.47 16.90 2.07
CA LYS A 100 -3.06 16.79 1.69
C LYS A 100 -2.85 15.74 0.61
N ALA A 101 -3.50 14.57 0.68
CA ALA A 101 -3.40 13.52 -0.34
C ALA A 101 -3.86 14.02 -1.71
N GLN A 102 -4.97 14.75 -1.75
CA GLN A 102 -5.48 15.37 -2.99
C GLN A 102 -4.47 16.38 -3.58
N LYS A 103 -3.82 17.18 -2.73
CA LYS A 103 -2.79 18.13 -3.18
C LYS A 103 -1.57 17.40 -3.78
N VAL A 104 -1.13 16.32 -3.15
CA VAL A 104 -0.02 15.51 -3.67
C VAL A 104 -0.40 14.86 -5.01
N ASN A 105 -1.60 14.29 -5.12
CA ASN A 105 -2.09 13.72 -6.37
C ASN A 105 -2.20 14.75 -7.49
N ALA A 106 -2.51 16.01 -7.18
CA ALA A 106 -2.51 17.09 -8.15
C ALA A 106 -1.12 17.45 -8.69
N ASN A 107 -0.03 17.13 -7.96
CA ASN A 107 1.35 17.31 -8.43
C ASN A 107 1.85 16.17 -9.32
N MET A 108 1.11 15.06 -9.40
CA MET A 108 1.51 13.88 -10.15
C MET A 108 1.79 14.14 -11.65
N PRO A 109 1.01 14.99 -12.36
CA PRO A 109 1.33 15.36 -13.75
C PRO A 109 2.66 16.14 -13.87
N GLU A 110 2.98 16.98 -12.89
CA GLU A 110 4.26 17.71 -12.86
C GLU A 110 5.44 16.78 -12.58
N TRP A 111 5.24 15.77 -11.75
CA TRP A 111 6.25 14.73 -11.51
C TRP A 111 6.48 13.90 -12.78
N MET A 112 5.43 13.50 -13.49
CA MET A 112 5.57 12.77 -14.76
C MET A 112 6.35 13.54 -15.82
N LYS A 113 6.25 14.87 -15.87
CA LYS A 113 7.05 15.71 -16.79
C LYS A 113 8.53 15.75 -16.45
N LYS A 114 8.89 15.49 -15.19
CA LYS A 114 10.27 15.49 -14.68
C LYS A 114 10.94 14.11 -14.79
N LEU A 115 10.19 13.08 -15.14
CA LEU A 115 10.66 11.72 -15.32
C LEU A 115 11.17 11.47 -16.73
N LYS A 116 12.10 10.53 -16.87
CA LYS A 116 12.47 10.00 -18.17
C LYS A 116 11.33 9.15 -18.75
N PRO A 117 11.21 9.03 -20.08
CA PRO A 117 10.19 8.19 -20.70
C PRO A 117 10.17 6.74 -20.18
N GLU A 118 11.35 6.18 -19.90
CA GLU A 118 11.54 4.83 -19.35
C GLU A 118 11.10 4.68 -17.87
N GLU A 119 10.98 5.80 -17.16
CA GLU A 119 10.59 5.86 -15.74
C GLU A 119 9.08 6.09 -15.56
N THR A 120 8.41 6.70 -16.54
CA THR A 120 6.97 7.03 -16.49
C THR A 120 6.10 5.79 -16.27
N GLN A 121 6.44 4.67 -16.91
CA GLN A 121 5.72 3.41 -16.70
C GLN A 121 5.88 2.93 -15.25
N LYS A 122 7.12 2.83 -14.75
CA LYS A 122 7.41 2.42 -13.37
C LYS A 122 6.71 3.30 -12.34
N PHE A 123 6.69 4.61 -12.58
CA PHE A 123 5.99 5.57 -11.73
C PHE A 123 4.47 5.34 -11.72
N THR A 124 3.88 5.11 -12.89
CA THR A 124 2.44 4.85 -13.01
C THR A 124 2.05 3.53 -12.33
N GLU A 125 2.84 2.47 -12.55
CA GLU A 125 2.62 1.16 -11.91
C GLU A 125 2.73 1.26 -10.39
N TYR A 126 3.76 1.95 -9.89
CA TYR A 126 3.92 2.18 -8.45
C TYR A 126 2.75 2.95 -7.85
N PHE A 127 2.30 4.04 -8.49
CA PHE A 127 1.16 4.81 -8.01
C PHE A 127 -0.15 4.02 -8.00
N GLN A 128 -0.36 3.16 -9.01
CA GLN A 128 -1.51 2.25 -9.02
C GLN A 128 -1.44 1.22 -7.90
N GLN A 129 -0.26 0.63 -7.65
CA GLN A 129 -0.06 -0.32 -6.56
C GLN A 129 -0.29 0.36 -5.21
N LEU A 130 0.32 1.52 -4.98
CA LEU A 130 0.16 2.30 -3.76
C LEU A 130 -1.30 2.70 -3.52
N GLY A 131 -2.04 3.03 -4.58
CA GLY A 131 -3.47 3.31 -4.51
C GLY A 131 -4.30 2.09 -4.09
N LYS A 132 -3.96 0.89 -4.57
CA LYS A 132 -4.59 -0.36 -4.15
C LYS A 132 -4.29 -0.66 -2.68
N GLU A 133 -3.01 -0.61 -2.29
CA GLU A 133 -2.57 -0.82 -0.91
C GLU A 133 -3.27 0.16 0.05
N TRP A 134 -3.38 1.43 -0.36
CA TRP A 134 -4.09 2.45 0.41
C TRP A 134 -5.58 2.13 0.56
N ALA A 135 -6.26 1.76 -0.52
CA ALA A 135 -7.68 1.42 -0.48
C ALA A 135 -7.94 0.20 0.42
N GLU A 136 -7.09 -0.82 0.34
CA GLU A 136 -7.17 -2.01 1.20
C GLU A 136 -6.89 -1.66 2.67
N ALA A 137 -5.85 -0.88 2.94
CA ALA A 137 -5.50 -0.45 4.29
C ALA A 137 -6.58 0.46 4.91
N ALA A 138 -7.18 1.35 4.12
CA ALA A 138 -8.29 2.19 4.56
C ALA A 138 -9.54 1.35 4.85
N LYS A 139 -9.86 0.37 3.99
CA LYS A 139 -10.97 -0.56 4.22
C LYS A 139 -10.77 -1.42 5.47
N ALA A 140 -9.54 -1.85 5.75
CA ALA A 140 -9.20 -2.61 6.94
C ALA A 140 -9.17 -1.75 8.23
N ALA A 141 -9.04 -0.43 8.09
CA ALA A 141 -9.00 0.52 9.21
C ALA A 141 -10.36 1.13 9.58
N MET A 142 -11.39 0.93 8.75
CA MET A 142 -12.78 1.31 9.00
C MET A 142 -13.53 0.21 9.75
#